data_AF-F6BA85-F1
#
_entry.id   AF-F6BA85-F1
#
_cell.length_a   1.000
_cell.length_b   1.000
_cell.length_c   1.000
_cell.angle_alpha   90.00
_cell.angle_beta   90.00
_cell.angle_gamma   90.00
#
_symmetry.space_group_name_H-M   'P 1'
#
loop_
_entity.id
_entity.type
_entity.pdbx_description
1 polymer ?
#
loop_
_entity_poly.entity_id
_entity_poly.type
_entity_poly.pdbx_seq_one_letter_code
_entity_poly.pdbx_strand_id
1 'polypeptide(L)'
;MKTIETKDIKLKKVITKTDAELYVIELSKNHFFIEQNPLKKSKYGEAYRKLKEKYPEFYMFWEIKNNRYTGKLLAGLIVKKKDIDGFITDIIKSDDYKKFEDIMDEIEEYEQEED
;
A
#
# COMPACT_ATOMS: atom_id res chain seq x y z
N MET A 1 -18.51 -9.96 14.16
CA MET A 1 -17.62 -8.90 14.70
C MET A 1 -18.45 -7.69 15.16
N LYS A 2 -17.94 -6.84 16.07
CA LYS A 2 -18.59 -5.56 16.41
C LYS A 2 -17.76 -4.39 15.89
N THR A 3 -18.31 -3.62 14.95
CA THR A 3 -17.68 -2.38 14.47
C THR A 3 -17.68 -1.33 15.58
N ILE A 4 -16.50 -0.91 16.00
CA ILE A 4 -16.31 0.11 17.04
C ILE A 4 -16.09 1.51 16.47
N GLU A 5 -15.65 1.61 15.22
CA GLU A 5 -15.40 2.87 14.51
C GLU A 5 -15.35 2.61 12.99
N THR A 6 -16.01 3.45 12.21
CA THR A 6 -15.90 3.48 10.74
C THR A 6 -15.27 4.79 10.31
N LYS A 7 -14.32 4.74 9.38
CA LYS A 7 -13.68 5.92 8.79
C LYS A 7 -13.57 5.78 7.29
N ASP A 8 -14.14 6.75 6.57
CA ASP A 8 -13.94 6.86 5.13
C ASP A 8 -12.56 7.41 4.83
N ILE A 9 -11.79 6.68 4.04
CA ILE A 9 -10.51 7.13 3.51
C ILE A 9 -10.69 7.58 2.06
N LYS A 10 -10.11 8.73 1.71
CA LYS A 10 -10.17 9.26 0.34
C LYS A 10 -8.87 9.00 -0.39
N LEU A 11 -8.92 8.17 -1.43
CA LEU A 11 -7.83 7.98 -2.37
C LEU A 11 -7.93 9.03 -3.49
N LYS A 12 -6.86 9.78 -3.72
CA LYS A 12 -6.75 10.80 -4.75
C LYS A 12 -5.57 10.49 -5.66
N LYS A 13 -5.70 10.76 -6.96
CA LYS A 13 -4.57 10.80 -7.88
C LYS A 13 -4.18 12.25 -8.11
N VAL A 14 -2.91 12.58 -7.90
CA VAL A 14 -2.38 13.95 -8.00
C VAL A 14 -1.20 14.00 -8.97
N ILE A 15 -0.99 15.15 -9.58
CA ILE A 15 0.18 15.42 -10.42
C ILE A 15 1.10 16.36 -9.65
N THR A 16 2.36 15.99 -9.48
CA THR A 16 3.37 16.84 -8.85
C THR A 16 3.85 17.93 -9.81
N LYS A 17 4.59 18.92 -9.29
CA LYS A 17 5.29 19.92 -10.12
C LYS A 17 6.34 19.33 -11.07
N THR A 18 6.70 18.06 -10.89
CA THR A 18 7.66 17.33 -11.75
C THR A 18 6.95 16.34 -12.66
N ASP A 19 5.65 16.55 -12.92
CA ASP A 19 4.78 15.70 -13.73
C ASP A 19 4.69 14.24 -13.28
N ALA A 20 4.98 13.97 -12.00
CA ALA A 20 4.79 12.64 -11.44
C ALA A 20 3.32 12.46 -11.03
N GLU A 21 2.66 11.45 -11.58
CA GLU A 21 1.35 11.00 -11.12
C GLU A 21 1.52 10.14 -9.88
N LEU A 22 0.91 10.54 -8.76
CA LEU A 22 1.03 9.86 -7.46
C LEU A 22 -0.35 9.68 -6.83
N TYR A 23 -0.52 8.60 -6.07
CA TYR A 23 -1.67 8.43 -5.20
C TYR A 23 -1.46 9.11 -3.85
N VAL A 24 -2.56 9.63 -3.28
CA VAL A 24 -2.63 10.21 -1.93
C VAL A 24 -3.82 9.63 -1.19
N ILE A 25 -3.59 9.07 -0.01
CA ILE A 25 -4.65 8.62 0.91
C ILE A 25 -4.81 9.72 1.97
N GLU A 26 -5.92 10.46 1.90
CA GLU A 26 -6.21 11.53 2.85
C GLU A 26 -6.95 10.99 4.08
N LEU A 27 -6.38 11.23 5.26
CA LEU A 27 -7.00 10.90 6.54
C LEU A 27 -7.65 12.12 7.20
N SER A 28 -7.02 13.30 7.06
CA SER A 28 -7.57 14.60 7.46
C SER A 28 -6.79 15.75 6.81
N LYS A 29 -7.25 16.99 7.03
CA LYS A 29 -6.73 18.24 6.43
C LYS A 29 -5.19 18.43 6.51
N ASN A 30 -4.51 17.80 7.47
CA ASN A 30 -3.05 17.87 7.63
C ASN A 30 -2.41 16.50 7.89
N HIS A 31 -3.10 15.41 7.56
CA HIS A 31 -2.61 14.05 7.77
C HIS A 31 -3.00 13.19 6.57
N PHE A 32 -2.00 12.79 5.81
CA PHE A 32 -2.19 11.99 4.61
C PHE A 32 -0.99 11.10 4.36
N PHE A 33 -1.18 10.11 3.50
CA PHE A 33 -0.14 9.27 2.96
C PHE A 33 0.05 9.65 1.49
N ILE A 34 1.28 9.86 1.04
CA ILE A 34 1.60 10.16 -0.36
C ILE A 34 2.52 9.08 -0.94
N GLU A 35 2.21 8.64 -2.15
CA GLU A 35 2.99 7.62 -2.84
C GLU A 35 4.43 8.09 -3.05
N GLN A 36 5.37 7.16 -2.88
CA GLN A 36 6.77 7.38 -3.21
C GLN A 36 6.88 7.79 -4.68
N ASN A 37 7.50 8.94 -4.94
CA ASN A 37 7.72 9.38 -6.31
C ASN A 37 8.80 8.51 -7.00
N PRO A 38 8.47 7.73 -8.06
CA PRO A 38 9.43 6.89 -8.78
C PRO A 38 10.35 7.70 -9.73
N LEU A 39 9.95 8.93 -10.08
CA LEU A 39 10.74 9.84 -10.91
C LEU A 39 11.78 10.62 -10.10
N LYS A 40 11.67 10.60 -8.76
CA LYS A 40 12.64 11.25 -7.89
C LYS A 40 13.99 10.52 -7.98
N LYS A 41 15.05 11.25 -8.38
CA LYS A 41 16.44 10.76 -8.42
C LYS A 41 17.01 10.59 -7.00
N SER A 42 16.50 9.61 -6.26
CA SER A 42 16.98 9.24 -4.92
C SER A 42 17.01 7.72 -4.77
N LYS A 43 17.76 7.22 -3.78
CA LYS A 43 17.84 5.78 -3.46
C LYS A 43 16.44 5.12 -3.39
N TYR A 44 15.50 5.77 -2.71
CA TYR A 44 14.14 5.25 -2.56
C TYR A 44 13.28 5.41 -3.82
N GLY A 45 13.47 6.48 -4.60
CA GLY A 45 12.77 6.64 -5.87
C GLY A 45 13.20 5.61 -6.90
N GLU A 46 14.50 5.31 -6.98
CA GLU A 46 15.02 4.26 -7.86
C GLU A 46 14.60 2.86 -7.44
N ALA A 47 14.67 2.55 -6.14
CA ALA A 47 14.22 1.27 -5.61
C ALA A 47 12.72 1.06 -5.88
N TYR A 48 11.90 2.10 -5.66
CA TYR A 48 10.47 2.03 -5.92
C TYR A 48 10.16 1.87 -7.40
N ARG A 49 10.85 2.58 -8.29
CA ARG A 49 10.70 2.41 -9.74
C ARG A 49 10.95 0.97 -10.18
N LYS A 50 12.04 0.35 -9.72
CA LYS A 50 12.34 -1.07 -10.00
C LYS A 50 11.29 -2.02 -9.43
N LEU A 51 10.76 -1.73 -8.24
CA LEU A 51 9.67 -2.51 -7.66
C LEU A 51 8.41 -2.42 -8.52
N LYS A 52 8.05 -1.24 -9.02
CA LYS A 52 6.88 -1.06 -9.90
C LYS A 52 7.04 -1.73 -11.26
N GLU A 53 8.25 -1.82 -11.79
CA GLU A 53 8.53 -2.59 -13.02
C GLU A 53 8.24 -4.08 -12.84
N LYS A 54 8.54 -4.63 -11.66
CA LYS A 54 8.28 -6.05 -11.34
C LYS A 54 6.87 -6.31 -10.81
N TYR A 55 6.34 -5.38 -10.02
CA TYR A 55 5.05 -5.44 -9.35
C TYR A 55 4.30 -4.11 -9.51
N PRO A 56 3.62 -3.91 -10.65
CA PRO A 56 2.89 -2.67 -10.94
C PRO A 56 1.82 -2.32 -9.90
N GLU A 57 1.26 -3.34 -9.24
CA GLU A 57 0.23 -3.18 -8.19
C GLU A 57 0.79 -2.93 -6.79
N PHE A 58 2.12 -2.83 -6.65
CA PHE A 58 2.75 -2.51 -5.38
C PHE A 58 2.71 -1.01 -5.14
N TYR A 59 2.33 -0.59 -3.94
CA TYR A 59 2.28 0.81 -3.55
C TYR A 59 3.04 1.03 -2.26
N MET A 60 3.75 2.15 -2.21
CA MET A 60 4.49 2.57 -1.04
C MET A 60 4.19 4.03 -0.76
N PHE A 61 3.62 4.31 0.41
CA PHE A 61 3.19 5.63 0.81
C PHE A 61 3.92 6.09 2.07
N TRP A 62 4.33 7.35 2.07
CA TRP A 62 4.91 8.02 3.22
C TRP A 62 3.86 8.81 3.96
N GLU A 63 3.79 8.64 5.29
CA GLU A 63 2.92 9.45 6.13
C GLU A 63 3.48 10.87 6.26
N ILE A 64 2.63 11.83 5.92
CA ILE A 64 2.82 13.26 6.14
C ILE A 64 1.83 13.72 7.19
N LYS A 65 2.34 14.32 8.26
CA LYS A 65 1.53 14.96 9.30
C LYS A 65 2.04 16.37 9.55
N ASN A 66 1.15 17.35 9.53
CA ASN A 66 1.49 18.77 9.68
C ASN A 66 2.63 19.20 8.73
N ASN A 67 2.52 18.81 7.46
CA ASN A 67 3.52 19.07 6.40
C ASN A 67 4.93 18.52 6.66
N ARG A 68 5.07 17.50 7.52
CA ARG A 68 6.34 16.82 7.79
C ARG A 68 6.21 15.33 7.60
N TYR A 69 7.25 14.71 7.05
CA TYR A 69 7.40 13.26 7.05
C TYR A 69 7.49 12.77 8.49
N THR A 70 6.66 11.81 8.86
CA THR A 70 6.72 11.21 10.21
C THR A 70 7.70 10.05 10.28
N GLY A 71 8.13 9.52 9.13
CA GLY A 71 8.94 8.31 9.01
C GLY A 71 8.11 7.02 8.95
N LYS A 72 6.78 7.09 9.12
CA LYS A 72 5.91 5.93 8.94
C LYS A 72 5.65 5.66 7.46
N LEU A 73 5.59 4.38 7.14
CA LEU A 73 5.39 3.86 5.80
C LEU A 73 4.15 2.98 5.78
N LEU A 74 3.29 3.16 4.78
CA LEU A 74 2.25 2.21 4.43
C LEU A 74 2.63 1.59 3.09
N ALA A 75 2.87 0.29 3.08
CA ALA A 75 3.16 -0.46 1.86
C ALA A 75 2.10 -1.55 1.69
N GLY A 76 1.66 -1.76 0.45
CA GLY A 76 0.62 -2.72 0.15
C GLY A 76 0.64 -3.12 -1.32
N LEU A 77 0.00 -4.25 -1.60
CA LEU A 77 -0.16 -4.79 -2.95
C LEU A 77 -1.65 -5.01 -3.19
N ILE A 78 -2.18 -4.55 -4.32
CA ILE A 78 -3.58 -4.76 -4.69
C ILE A 78 -3.64 -5.78 -5.83
N VAL A 79 -3.70 -7.06 -5.50
CA VAL A 79 -3.73 -8.15 -6.49
C VAL A 79 -4.76 -9.22 -6.11
N LYS A 80 -5.07 -10.13 -7.04
CA LYS A 80 -5.91 -11.28 -6.74
C LYS A 80 -5.16 -12.25 -5.82
N LYS A 81 -5.90 -13.04 -5.03
CA LYS A 81 -5.32 -14.04 -4.10
C LYS A 81 -4.22 -14.90 -4.76
N LYS A 82 -4.51 -15.45 -5.95
CA LYS A 82 -3.57 -16.31 -6.70
C LYS A 82 -2.23 -15.64 -7.07
N ASP A 83 -2.20 -14.31 -7.17
CA ASP A 83 -1.03 -13.55 -7.59
C ASP A 83 -0.19 -13.12 -6.36
N ILE A 84 -0.77 -13.18 -5.14
CA ILE A 84 -0.06 -12.95 -3.87
C ILE A 84 0.99 -14.03 -3.64
N ASP A 85 0.66 -15.30 -3.88
CA ASP A 85 1.57 -16.42 -3.63
C ASP A 85 2.88 -16.30 -4.42
N GLY A 86 2.79 -15.83 -5.68
CA GLY A 86 3.95 -15.56 -6.52
C GLY A 86 4.79 -14.39 -6.00
N PHE A 87 4.16 -13.32 -5.52
CA PHE A 87 4.85 -12.20 -4.90
C PHE A 87 5.58 -12.61 -3.61
N ILE A 88 4.92 -13.35 -2.73
CA ILE A 88 5.52 -13.80 -1.47
C ILE A 88 6.68 -14.76 -1.75
N THR A 89 6.50 -15.72 -2.65
CA THR A 89 7.55 -16.67 -3.05
C THR A 89 8.79 -15.96 -3.62
N ASP A 90 8.58 -14.90 -4.41
CA ASP A 90 9.66 -14.13 -5.00
C ASP A 90 10.45 -13.29 -3.98
N ILE A 91 9.78 -12.79 -2.93
CA ILE A 91 10.40 -12.00 -1.85
C ILE A 91 11.09 -12.93 -0.87
N ILE A 92 10.39 -13.99 -0.45
CA ILE A 92 10.88 -14.98 0.47
C ILE A 92 11.54 -16.08 -0.34
N LYS A 93 12.76 -15.81 -0.81
CA LYS A 93 13.66 -16.82 -1.42
C LYS A 93 14.16 -17.85 -0.39
N SER A 94 13.28 -18.36 0.47
CA SER A 94 13.61 -19.37 1.46
C SER A 94 12.65 -20.53 1.30
N ASP A 95 13.20 -21.74 1.15
CA ASP A 95 12.46 -22.99 1.21
C ASP A 95 11.73 -23.19 2.55
N ASP A 96 11.98 -22.34 3.56
CA ASP A 96 11.24 -22.35 4.82
C ASP A 96 9.83 -21.78 4.66
N TYR A 97 9.56 -20.86 3.72
CA TYR A 97 8.20 -20.35 3.52
C TYR A 97 7.23 -21.44 3.06
N LYS A 98 7.72 -22.37 2.22
CA LYS A 98 6.96 -23.55 1.77
C LYS A 98 6.56 -24.51 2.89
N LYS A 99 7.13 -24.35 4.10
CA LYS A 99 6.85 -25.18 5.28
C LYS A 99 5.69 -24.65 6.12
N PHE A 100 5.21 -23.44 5.86
CA PHE A 100 4.05 -22.86 6.54
C PHE A 100 2.80 -23.13 5.70
N GLU A 101 1.73 -23.58 6.34
CA GLU A 101 0.42 -23.76 5.70
C GLU A 101 -0.28 -22.40 5.51
N ASP A 102 -1.00 -22.23 4.40
CA ASP A 102 -1.89 -21.08 4.18
C ASP A 102 -3.09 -21.21 5.14
N ILE A 103 -2.96 -20.64 6.34
CA ILE A 103 -4.05 -20.51 7.29
C ILE A 103 -4.83 -19.26 6.90
N MET A 104 -5.94 -19.47 6.20
CA MET A 104 -6.95 -18.42 6.04
C MET A 104 -7.71 -18.30 7.37
N ASP A 105 -7.61 -17.16 8.03
CA ASP A 105 -8.60 -16.80 9.04
C ASP A 105 -9.97 -16.71 8.35
N GLU A 106 -10.98 -17.37 8.91
CA GLU A 106 -12.36 -17.19 8.47
C GLU A 106 -12.74 -15.73 8.72
N ILE A 107 -12.96 -14.98 7.64
CA ILE A 107 -13.49 -13.63 7.73
C ILE A 107 -14.97 -13.79 8.12
N GLU A 108 -15.32 -13.48 9.36
CA GLU A 108 -16.74 -13.46 9.78
C GLU A 108 -17.53 -12.52 8.85
N GLU A 109 -18.71 -12.96 8.40
CA GLU A 109 -19.56 -12.23 7.48
C GLU A 109 -19.77 -10.76 7.91
N TYR A 110 -19.56 -9.86 6.96
CA TYR A 110 -19.71 -8.42 7.11
C TYR A 110 -21.11 -8.02 6.62
N GLU A 111 -22.01 -7.65 7.53
CA GLU A 111 -23.29 -7.04 7.16
C GLU A 111 -23.03 -5.62 6.65
N GLN A 112 -23.25 -5.39 5.36
CA GLN A 112 -23.35 -4.04 4.80
C GLN A 112 -24.74 -3.50 5.16
N GLU A 113 -24.81 -2.42 5.96
CA GLU A 113 -26.03 -1.62 6.02
C GLU A 113 -26.21 -0.95 4.64
N GLU A 114 -27.23 -1.37 3.89
CA GLU A 114 -27.68 -0.68 2.69
C GLU A 114 -28.35 0.64 3.12
N ASP A 115 -27.77 1.77 2.71
CA ASP A 115 -28.37 3.11 2.79
C ASP A 115 -29.48 3.31 1.74
#